data_AF-K6WVL4-F1
#
_entry.id   AF-K6WVL4-F1
#
_cell.length_a   1.000
_cell.length_b   1.000
_cell.length_c   1.000
_cell.angle_alpha   90.00
_cell.angle_beta   90.00
_cell.angle_gamma   90.00
#
_symmetry.space_group_name_H-M   'P 1'
#
loop_
_entity.id
_entity.type
_entity.pdbx_description
1 polymer ?
#
loop_
_entity_poly.entity_id
_entity_poly.type
_entity_poly.pdbx_seq_one_letter_code
_entity_poly.pdbx_strand_id
1 'polypeptide(L)'
;MVKNADEPARRYVEDAYALVVDKNVPDDVKRRACPALFRFAIESAARQVYFTRRNVEGKQQHETEERWADTKGATACVALALRDATDADISGWKSWREWRGPAMAIATKGVHKGATVTKDDVANLRKTVADILEGN
;
A
#
# COMPACT_ATOMS: atom_id res chain seq x y z
N MET A 1 12.44 -21.36 8.78
CA MET A 1 11.61 -20.23 9.25
C MET A 1 11.28 -19.37 8.04
N VAL A 2 10.06 -19.46 7.51
CA VAL A 2 9.63 -18.64 6.37
C VAL A 2 9.59 -17.19 6.84
N LYS A 3 10.35 -16.30 6.20
CA LYS A 3 10.22 -14.86 6.46
C LYS A 3 8.82 -14.43 6.06
N ASN A 4 8.02 -13.99 7.03
CA ASN A 4 6.66 -13.53 6.80
C ASN A 4 6.64 -12.47 5.69
N ALA A 5 5.57 -12.46 4.90
CA ALA A 5 5.31 -11.49 3.84
C ALA A 5 5.20 -10.02 4.34
N ASP A 6 5.50 -9.74 5.62
CA ASP A 6 5.67 -8.41 6.22
C ASP A 6 6.90 -7.65 5.69
N GLU A 7 7.92 -8.37 5.19
CA GLU A 7 9.19 -7.77 4.80
C GLU A 7 9.07 -6.80 3.60
N PRO A 8 8.32 -7.11 2.51
CA PRO A 8 8.19 -6.23 1.35
C PRO A 8 7.51 -4.89 1.66
N ALA A 9 6.35 -4.91 2.33
CA ALA A 9 5.60 -3.68 2.59
C ALA A 9 6.42 -2.69 3.41
N ARG A 10 7.05 -3.17 4.51
CA ARG A 10 7.92 -2.35 5.36
C ARG A 10 9.16 -1.89 4.62
N ARG A 11 9.78 -2.75 3.79
CA ARG A 11 10.94 -2.37 2.98
C ARG A 11 10.64 -1.21 2.04
N TYR A 12 9.50 -1.23 1.34
CA TYR A 12 9.10 -0.10 0.49
C TYR A 12 8.86 1.20 1.27
N VAL A 13 8.40 1.12 2.53
CA VAL A 13 8.31 2.30 3.41
C VAL A 13 9.69 2.84 3.74
N GLU A 14 10.65 1.98 4.08
CA GLU A 14 12.02 2.39 4.38
C GLU A 14 12.74 2.92 3.14
N ASP A 15 12.52 2.34 1.96
CA ASP A 15 13.05 2.84 0.70
C ASP A 15 12.50 4.25 0.39
N ALA A 16 11.20 4.47 0.62
CA ALA A 16 10.58 5.78 0.47
C ALA A 16 11.18 6.80 1.45
N TYR A 17 11.41 6.38 2.69
CA TYR A 17 12.07 7.21 3.71
C TYR A 17 13.48 7.59 3.27
N ALA A 18 14.29 6.61 2.90
CA ALA A 18 15.67 6.81 2.46
C ALA A 18 15.75 7.81 1.30
N LEU A 19 14.87 7.67 0.31
CA LEU A 19 14.81 8.54 -0.84
C LEU A 19 14.42 9.99 -0.47
N VAL A 20 13.46 10.16 0.45
CA VAL A 20 13.03 11.48 0.91
C VAL A 20 14.15 12.21 1.67
N VAL A 21 14.88 11.49 2.53
CA VAL A 21 15.90 12.10 3.40
C VAL A 21 17.24 12.33 2.72
N ASP A 22 17.53 11.64 1.62
CA ASP A 22 18.77 11.81 0.87
C ASP A 22 18.79 13.19 0.18
N LYS A 23 19.71 14.06 0.60
CA LYS A 23 19.88 15.41 0.05
C LYS A 23 20.57 15.41 -1.31
N ASN A 24 21.21 14.31 -1.70
CA ASN A 24 21.92 14.17 -2.97
C ASN A 24 21.01 13.74 -4.11
N VAL A 25 19.81 13.25 -3.80
CA VAL A 25 18.80 12.89 -4.81
C VAL A 25 18.06 14.16 -5.24
N PRO A 26 18.01 14.47 -6.54
CA PRO A 26 17.23 15.59 -7.05
C PRO A 26 15.74 15.48 -6.74
N ASP A 27 15.08 16.61 -6.44
CA ASP A 27 13.67 16.63 -6.07
C ASP A 27 12.74 16.14 -7.20
N ASP A 28 13.12 16.31 -8.46
CA ASP A 28 12.35 15.78 -9.60
C ASP A 28 12.39 14.25 -9.69
N VAL A 29 13.48 13.64 -9.22
CA VAL A 29 13.63 12.18 -9.10
C VAL A 29 12.75 11.68 -7.97
N LYS A 30 12.81 12.32 -6.79
CA LYS A 30 11.93 12.00 -5.64
C LYS A 30 10.46 12.12 -6.03
N ARG A 31 10.10 13.20 -6.71
CA ARG A 31 8.73 13.48 -7.16
C ARG A 31 8.15 12.38 -8.04
N ARG A 32 8.99 11.71 -8.83
CA ARG A 32 8.59 10.61 -9.73
C ARG A 32 8.63 9.24 -9.04
N ALA A 33 9.63 8.99 -8.20
CA ALA A 33 9.87 7.67 -7.63
C ALA A 33 9.09 7.41 -6.32
N CYS A 34 8.98 8.39 -5.42
CA CYS A 34 8.30 8.20 -4.14
C CYS A 34 6.85 7.68 -4.29
N PRO A 35 6.02 8.19 -5.22
CA PRO A 35 4.66 7.68 -5.38
C PRO A 35 4.59 6.18 -5.72
N ALA A 36 5.56 5.66 -6.49
CA ALA A 36 5.62 4.24 -6.81
C ALA A 36 5.94 3.39 -5.57
N LEU A 37 6.86 3.85 -4.72
CA LEU A 37 7.19 3.19 -3.45
C LEU A 37 5.99 3.16 -2.49
N PHE A 38 5.22 4.25 -2.42
CA PHE A 38 3.97 4.29 -1.64
C PHE A 38 2.98 3.24 -2.15
N ARG A 39 2.81 3.16 -3.47
CA ARG A 39 1.94 2.16 -4.10
C ARG A 39 2.39 0.74 -3.79
N PHE A 40 3.67 0.43 -3.95
CA PHE A 40 4.21 -0.90 -3.68
C PHE A 40 4.08 -1.30 -2.21
N ALA A 41 4.30 -0.37 -1.29
CA ALA A 41 4.11 -0.62 0.15
C ALA A 41 2.65 -1.01 0.45
N ILE A 42 1.68 -0.22 -0.04
CA ILE A 42 0.26 -0.43 0.19
C ILE A 42 -0.24 -1.71 -0.49
N GLU A 43 0.11 -1.94 -1.75
CA GLU A 43 -0.30 -3.14 -2.48
C GLU A 43 0.30 -4.41 -1.86
N SER A 44 1.55 -4.35 -1.36
CA SER A 44 2.18 -5.48 -0.66
C SER A 44 1.47 -5.82 0.66
N ALA A 45 1.12 -4.80 1.45
CA ALA A 45 0.37 -4.99 2.70
C ALA A 45 -1.01 -5.59 2.43
N ALA A 46 -1.73 -5.04 1.45
CA ALA A 46 -3.03 -5.54 1.04
C ALA A 46 -2.94 -6.99 0.54
N ARG A 47 -1.90 -7.34 -0.22
CA ARG A 47 -1.65 -8.71 -0.68
C ARG A 47 -1.52 -9.67 0.49
N GLN A 48 -0.66 -9.33 1.45
CA GLN A 48 -0.43 -10.19 2.61
C GLN A 48 -1.72 -10.46 3.37
N VAL A 49 -2.51 -9.43 3.65
CA VAL A 49 -3.77 -9.54 4.40
C VAL A 49 -4.78 -10.38 3.63
N TYR A 50 -4.93 -10.11 2.34
CA TYR A 50 -5.83 -10.86 1.47
C TYR A 50 -5.48 -12.36 1.44
N PHE A 51 -4.21 -12.70 1.12
CA PHE A 51 -3.77 -14.10 1.05
C PHE A 51 -3.83 -14.80 2.40
N THR A 52 -3.48 -14.11 3.49
CA THR A 52 -3.56 -14.67 4.85
C THR A 52 -5.02 -15.00 5.20
N ARG A 53 -5.96 -14.07 4.95
CA ARG A 53 -7.39 -14.30 5.19
C ARG A 53 -7.90 -15.49 4.36
N ARG A 54 -7.63 -15.48 3.06
CA ARG A 54 -8.09 -16.52 2.13
C ARG A 54 -7.56 -17.92 2.50
N ASN A 55 -6.30 -17.98 2.95
CA ASN A 55 -5.71 -19.22 3.46
C ASN A 55 -6.39 -19.71 4.75
N VAL A 56 -6.66 -18.81 5.70
CA VAL A 56 -7.39 -19.16 6.94
C VAL A 56 -8.82 -19.63 6.64
N GLU A 57 -9.47 -19.05 5.63
CA GLU A 57 -10.80 -19.46 5.16
C GLU A 57 -10.81 -20.76 4.32
N GLY A 58 -9.65 -21.36 4.06
CA GLY A 58 -9.53 -22.59 3.26
C GLY A 58 -9.92 -22.40 1.79
N LYS A 59 -9.77 -21.19 1.25
CA LYS A 59 -10.10 -20.89 -0.15
C LYS A 59 -9.05 -21.49 -1.09
N GLN A 60 -9.47 -21.83 -2.31
CA GLN A 60 -8.54 -22.38 -3.30
C GLN A 60 -7.45 -21.37 -3.64
N GLN A 61 -6.20 -21.84 -3.66
CA GLN A 61 -5.04 -20.99 -3.94
C GLN A 61 -5.10 -20.41 -5.35
N HIS A 62 -5.47 -21.23 -6.34
CA HIS A 62 -5.55 -20.80 -7.74
C HIS A 62 -6.55 -19.64 -7.94
N GLU A 63 -7.77 -19.77 -7.43
CA GLU A 63 -8.80 -18.71 -7.49
C GLU A 63 -8.34 -17.43 -6.76
N THR A 64 -7.62 -17.60 -5.64
CA THR A 64 -7.09 -16.48 -4.86
C THR A 64 -6.00 -15.73 -5.63
N GLU A 65 -5.11 -16.44 -6.32
CA GLU A 65 -4.07 -15.85 -7.16
C GLU A 65 -4.65 -15.16 -8.38
N GLU A 66 -5.60 -15.77 -9.07
CA GLU A 66 -6.29 -15.20 -10.24
C GLU A 66 -7.00 -13.90 -9.86
N ARG A 67 -7.80 -13.93 -8.78
CA ARG A 67 -8.51 -12.74 -8.31
C ARG A 67 -7.56 -11.60 -7.92
N TRP A 68 -6.42 -11.93 -7.29
CA TRP A 68 -5.40 -10.92 -7.02
C TRP A 68 -4.77 -10.37 -8.31
N ALA A 69 -4.44 -11.24 -9.27
CA ALA A 69 -3.81 -10.84 -10.52
C ALA A 69 -4.70 -9.88 -11.33
N ASP A 70 -6.02 -10.07 -11.29
CA ASP A 70 -7.00 -9.21 -11.98
C ASP A 70 -7.25 -7.88 -11.26
N THR A 71 -6.87 -7.76 -9.99
CA THR A 71 -7.11 -6.56 -9.20
C THR A 71 -6.10 -5.47 -9.56
N LYS A 72 -6.58 -4.41 -10.23
CA LYS A 72 -5.73 -3.31 -10.69
C LYS A 72 -5.90 -2.07 -9.82
N GLY A 73 -4.80 -1.60 -9.27
CA GLY A 73 -4.70 -0.32 -8.59
C GLY A 73 -4.81 -0.40 -7.06
N ALA A 74 -4.09 0.50 -6.38
CA ALA A 74 -3.94 0.44 -4.93
C ALA A 74 -5.29 0.48 -4.17
N THR A 75 -6.27 1.27 -4.64
CA THR A 75 -7.60 1.30 -4.00
C THR A 75 -8.34 -0.02 -4.12
N ALA A 76 -8.30 -0.66 -5.29
CA ALA A 76 -8.94 -1.96 -5.50
C ALA A 76 -8.24 -3.07 -4.70
N CYS A 77 -6.89 -3.04 -4.61
CA CYS A 77 -6.14 -3.97 -3.77
C CYS A 77 -6.54 -3.87 -2.29
N VAL A 78 -6.65 -2.65 -1.75
CA VAL A 78 -7.09 -2.42 -0.36
C VAL A 78 -8.55 -2.83 -0.17
N ALA A 79 -9.43 -2.51 -1.12
CA ALA A 79 -10.83 -2.93 -1.08
C ALA A 79 -10.96 -4.46 -1.05
N LEU A 80 -10.23 -5.17 -1.91
CA LEU A 80 -10.19 -6.63 -1.92
C LEU A 80 -9.69 -7.19 -0.59
N ALA A 81 -8.60 -6.62 -0.05
CA ALA A 81 -8.03 -7.05 1.21
C ALA A 81 -8.99 -6.86 2.40
N LEU A 82 -9.70 -5.73 2.48
CA LEU A 82 -10.55 -5.40 3.64
C LEU A 82 -12.00 -5.88 3.51
N ARG A 83 -12.52 -5.99 2.29
CA ARG A 83 -13.95 -6.23 2.02
C ARG A 83 -14.23 -7.46 1.14
N ASP A 84 -13.19 -8.14 0.67
CA ASP A 84 -13.30 -9.24 -0.31
C ASP A 84 -14.01 -8.83 -1.60
N ALA A 85 -13.93 -7.56 -1.98
CA ALA A 85 -14.52 -7.01 -3.21
C ALA A 85 -13.66 -5.85 -3.74
N THR A 86 -13.36 -5.85 -5.04
CA THR A 86 -12.44 -4.90 -5.68
C THR A 86 -13.06 -3.51 -5.90
N ASP A 87 -14.39 -3.44 -5.95
CA ASP A 87 -15.22 -2.26 -6.19
C ASP A 87 -15.90 -1.74 -4.92
N ALA A 88 -15.65 -2.37 -3.76
CA ALA A 88 -16.21 -1.92 -2.49
C ALA A 88 -15.76 -0.49 -2.15
N ASP A 89 -16.71 0.31 -1.67
CA ASP A 89 -16.40 1.67 -1.22
C ASP A 89 -15.57 1.63 0.07
N ILE A 90 -14.35 2.17 -0.01
CA ILE A 90 -13.43 2.36 1.12
C ILE A 90 -13.27 3.83 1.52
N SER A 91 -14.17 4.71 1.07
CA SER A 91 -14.15 6.15 1.39
C SER A 91 -14.17 6.38 2.91
N GLY A 92 -15.08 5.72 3.63
CA GLY A 92 -15.17 5.79 5.10
C GLY A 92 -13.90 5.27 5.78
N TRP A 93 -13.28 4.21 5.25
CA TRP A 93 -12.00 3.71 5.76
C TRP A 93 -10.87 4.73 5.59
N LYS A 94 -10.81 5.41 4.43
CA LYS A 94 -9.82 6.46 4.13
C LYS A 94 -9.97 7.68 5.03
N SER A 95 -11.20 8.06 5.39
CA SER A 95 -11.48 9.26 6.19
C SER A 95 -11.42 9.00 7.70
N TRP A 96 -11.55 7.75 8.15
CA TRP A 96 -11.57 7.40 9.57
C TRP A 96 -10.27 7.71 10.32
N ARG A 97 -9.13 7.62 9.63
CA ARG A 97 -7.82 8.02 10.15
C ARG A 97 -7.19 9.06 9.24
N GLU A 98 -6.68 10.12 9.84
CA GLU A 98 -6.11 11.27 9.12
C GLU A 98 -4.95 10.92 8.16
N TRP A 99 -4.22 9.83 8.43
CA TRP A 99 -3.07 9.40 7.63
C TRP A 99 -3.41 8.58 6.38
N ARG A 100 -4.56 7.89 6.36
CA ARG A 100 -4.91 6.93 5.28
C ARG A 100 -5.18 7.65 3.96
N GLY A 101 -6.01 8.69 4.01
CA GLY A 101 -6.36 9.51 2.85
C GLY A 101 -5.14 10.07 2.11
N PRO A 102 -4.24 10.81 2.78
CA PRO A 102 -3.02 11.35 2.18
C PRO A 102 -2.11 10.27 1.57
N ALA A 103 -1.82 9.19 2.29
CA ALA A 103 -0.97 8.10 1.79
C ALA A 103 -1.57 7.44 0.53
N MET A 104 -2.89 7.18 0.53
CA MET A 104 -3.60 6.65 -0.63
C MET A 104 -3.60 7.63 -1.82
N ALA A 105 -3.68 8.94 -1.57
CA ALA A 105 -3.63 9.95 -2.63
C ALA A 105 -2.26 9.96 -3.34
N ILE A 106 -1.17 9.83 -2.60
CA ILE A 106 0.18 9.72 -3.16
C ILE A 106 0.34 8.41 -3.95
N ALA A 107 -0.10 7.28 -3.40
CA ALA A 107 -0.03 5.96 -4.04
C ALA A 107 -0.89 5.82 -5.31
N THR A 108 -1.84 6.74 -5.54
CA THR A 108 -2.74 6.71 -6.70
C THR A 108 -2.47 7.87 -7.64
N LYS A 109 -2.89 9.08 -7.28
CA LYS A 109 -2.75 10.28 -8.11
C LYS A 109 -1.27 10.67 -8.29
N GLY A 110 -0.46 10.49 -7.25
CA GLY A 110 0.96 10.80 -7.28
C GLY A 110 1.74 9.97 -8.30
N VAL A 111 1.34 8.72 -8.57
CA VAL A 111 2.01 7.86 -9.55
C VAL A 111 1.91 8.43 -10.97
N HIS A 112 0.82 9.12 -11.30
CA HIS A 112 0.60 9.70 -12.62
C HIS A 112 1.10 11.13 -12.76
N LYS A 113 1.03 11.93 -11.69
CA LYS A 113 1.33 13.38 -11.71
C LYS A 113 2.67 13.74 -11.05
N GLY A 114 3.29 12.78 -10.38
CA GLY A 114 4.30 13.04 -9.37
C GLY A 114 3.69 13.59 -8.07
N ALA A 115 4.44 13.53 -6.98
CA ALA A 115 4.07 14.17 -5.72
C ALA A 115 5.33 14.64 -4.98
N THR A 116 5.28 15.84 -4.40
CA THR A 116 6.30 16.23 -3.41
C THR A 116 6.00 15.46 -2.14
N VAL A 117 6.95 14.62 -1.70
CA VAL A 117 6.79 13.75 -0.55
C VAL A 117 7.72 14.19 0.57
N THR A 118 7.15 14.39 1.74
CA THR A 118 7.85 14.79 2.97
C THR A 118 8.05 13.60 3.91
N LYS A 119 8.78 13.81 5.02
CA LYS A 119 8.92 12.79 6.06
C LYS A 119 7.58 12.45 6.72
N ASP A 120 6.68 13.43 6.85
CA ASP A 120 5.36 13.24 7.44
C ASP A 120 4.47 12.39 6.53
N ASP A 121 4.60 12.53 5.21
CA ASP A 121 3.92 11.65 4.25
C ASP A 121 4.38 10.20 4.38
N VAL A 122 5.68 9.98 4.60
CA VAL A 122 6.22 8.62 4.83
C VAL A 122 5.76 8.09 6.19
N ALA A 123 5.64 8.93 7.22
CA ALA A 123 5.05 8.52 8.50
C ALA A 123 3.58 8.12 8.33
N ASN A 124 2.82 8.86 7.52
CA ASN A 124 1.44 8.52 7.17
C ASN A 124 1.36 7.20 6.39
N LEU A 125 2.28 6.96 5.46
CA LEU A 125 2.41 5.68 4.76
C LEU A 125 2.66 4.53 5.75
N ARG A 126 3.61 4.70 6.68
CA ARG A 126 3.95 3.68 7.68
C ARG A 126 2.72 3.30 8.53
N LYS A 127 1.96 4.29 9.01
CA LYS A 127 0.72 4.05 9.76
C LYS A 127 -0.36 3.39 8.91
N THR A 128 -0.51 3.81 7.65
CA THR A 128 -1.48 3.21 6.70
C THR A 128 -1.15 1.74 6.43
N VAL A 129 0.12 1.41 6.22
CA VAL A 129 0.58 0.02 6.03
C VAL A 129 0.31 -0.81 7.29
N ALA A 130 0.58 -0.26 8.48
CA ALA A 130 0.27 -0.95 9.74
C ALA A 130 -1.23 -1.24 9.88
N ASP A 131 -2.09 -0.25 9.65
CA ASP A 131 -3.54 -0.42 9.69
C ASP A 131 -4.02 -1.52 8.73
N ILE A 132 -3.51 -1.53 7.49
CA ILE A 132 -3.86 -2.57 6.50
C ILE A 132 -3.44 -3.94 7.03
N LEU A 133 -2.21 -4.10 7.52
CA LEU A 133 -1.68 -5.37 8.04
C LEU A 133 -2.48 -5.89 9.25
N GLU A 134 -3.05 -5.00 10.05
CA GLU A 134 -3.95 -5.33 11.16
C GLU A 134 -5.40 -5.64 10.71
N GLY A 135 -5.73 -5.40 9.44
CA GLY A 135 -7.08 -5.58 8.89
C GLY A 135 -8.07 -4.46 9.27
N ASN A 136 -7.56 -3.29 9.67
CA ASN A 136 -8.31 -2.13 10.17
C ASN A 136 -8.44 -1.00 9.15
#